data_AF-A0A956HA48-F1
#
_entry.id   AF-A0A956HA48-F1
#
_cell.length_a   1.000
_cell.length_b   1.000
_cell.length_c   1.000
_cell.angle_alpha   90.00
_cell.angle_beta   90.00
_cell.angle_gamma   90.00
#
_symmetry.space_group_name_H-M   'P 1'
#
loop_
_entity.id
_entity.type
_entity.pdbx_description
1 polymer ?
#
loop_
_entity_poly.entity_id
_entity_poly.type
_entity_poly.pdbx_seq_one_letter_code
_entity_poly.pdbx_strand_id
1 'polypeptide(L)'
;DPGFTREGGWMYTVYFGVWPQALATSLAWLSLGELARALGWPATATLVDGDPPAAPDPRQAGRATLWAALCAGAALLAHPIALPTLGLGAVVFAITLIPRAPTPWRSALARCIVAGCIAGLLALWWWLPMLRHQAWMASYGWLHASLEAMTRWATEGGALAQRMPPAVGYLALIGLALAAVGAGRVARFVALFALVQWLMAADDVFWLLRLDRLSQGFTHIQYQRFLIGAKPGLALCAGLAVAAPAAWARRLFLRREQNRATSWKFLGIAAALPPAFACAAASLWLGCVVLVLVALLARLRAMLVIPIVGLALGVASLFVVLGVASG
;
A
#
# COMPACT_ATOMS: atom_id res chain seq x y z
N ASP A 1 11.51 26.73 -23.98
CA ASP A 1 11.52 26.12 -22.64
C ASP A 1 12.12 24.71 -22.75
N PRO A 2 13.31 24.44 -22.20
CA PRO A 2 13.95 23.12 -22.23
C PRO A 2 13.16 22.03 -21.49
N GLY A 3 12.17 22.42 -20.67
CA GLY A 3 11.22 21.52 -20.00
C GLY A 3 10.02 21.13 -20.86
N PHE A 4 9.78 21.80 -21.99
CA PHE A 4 8.56 21.65 -22.81
C PHE A 4 8.30 20.22 -23.31
N THR A 5 9.36 19.47 -23.60
CA THR A 5 9.34 18.06 -24.04
C THR A 5 9.81 17.07 -22.98
N ARG A 6 10.18 17.53 -21.78
CA ARG A 6 10.60 16.68 -20.66
C ARG A 6 9.38 16.21 -19.85
N GLU A 7 9.58 15.22 -18.99
CA GLU A 7 8.55 14.77 -18.03
C GLU A 7 8.00 15.96 -17.24
N GLY A 8 6.68 16.20 -17.33
CA GLY A 8 5.99 17.35 -16.72
C GLY A 8 5.86 18.60 -17.61
N GLY A 9 6.45 18.61 -18.81
CA GLY A 9 6.32 19.69 -19.80
C GLY A 9 4.97 19.70 -20.51
N TRP A 10 4.50 20.88 -20.94
CA TRP A 10 3.19 21.04 -21.59
C TRP A 10 3.02 20.15 -22.84
N MET A 11 4.02 20.10 -23.74
CA MET A 11 3.91 19.27 -24.94
C MET A 11 3.90 17.78 -24.58
N TYR A 12 4.78 17.36 -23.68
CA TYR A 12 4.83 15.97 -23.19
C TYR A 12 3.49 15.53 -22.57
N THR A 13 2.89 16.44 -21.83
CA THR A 13 1.67 16.22 -21.07
C THR A 13 0.45 16.21 -21.98
N VAL A 14 0.31 17.18 -22.89
CA VAL A 14 -0.86 17.38 -23.75
C VAL A 14 -0.82 16.52 -25.01
N TYR A 15 0.32 16.41 -25.71
CA TYR A 15 0.40 15.64 -26.97
C TYR A 15 0.46 14.13 -26.75
N PHE A 16 1.09 13.64 -25.68
CA PHE A 16 1.18 12.20 -25.40
C PHE A 16 0.14 11.69 -24.38
N GLY A 17 -0.82 12.54 -23.97
CA GLY A 17 -1.88 12.14 -23.05
C GLY A 17 -1.37 11.69 -21.67
N VAL A 18 -0.25 12.24 -21.19
CA VAL A 18 0.33 11.85 -19.89
C VAL A 18 -0.44 12.47 -18.72
N TRP A 19 -1.11 13.63 -18.91
CA TRP A 19 -1.99 14.18 -17.85
C TRP A 19 -3.18 13.28 -17.53
N PRO A 20 -3.91 12.66 -18.49
CA PRO A 20 -4.97 11.74 -18.13
C PRO A 20 -4.43 10.54 -17.35
N GLN A 21 -3.21 10.08 -17.61
CA GLN A 21 -2.59 9.01 -16.82
C GLN A 21 -2.29 9.43 -15.38
N ALA A 22 -1.70 10.61 -15.17
CA ALA A 22 -1.41 11.14 -13.84
C ALA A 22 -2.69 11.43 -13.05
N LEU A 23 -3.69 12.04 -13.70
CA LEU A 23 -5.01 12.29 -13.14
C LEU A 23 -5.72 10.98 -12.78
N ALA A 24 -5.77 10.03 -13.71
CA ALA A 24 -6.37 8.72 -13.49
C ALA A 24 -5.70 7.98 -12.32
N THR A 25 -4.37 8.02 -12.25
CA THR A 25 -3.62 7.40 -11.15
C THR A 25 -3.93 8.07 -9.81
N SER A 26 -3.97 9.40 -9.78
CA SER A 26 -4.31 10.16 -8.56
C SER A 26 -5.71 9.84 -8.08
N LEU A 27 -6.68 9.81 -8.99
CA LEU A 27 -8.07 9.46 -8.71
C LEU A 27 -8.21 7.99 -8.26
N ALA A 28 -7.42 7.07 -8.82
CA ALA A 28 -7.40 5.68 -8.38
C ALA A 28 -6.87 5.53 -6.95
N TRP A 29 -5.78 6.23 -6.60
CA TRP A 29 -5.27 6.26 -5.22
C TRP A 29 -6.26 6.91 -4.25
N LEU A 30 -6.93 7.99 -4.65
CA LEU A 30 -7.99 8.62 -3.86
C LEU A 30 -9.18 7.66 -3.64
N SER A 31 -9.59 6.94 -4.69
CA SER A 31 -10.65 5.93 -4.58
C SER A 31 -10.31 4.84 -3.56
N LEU A 32 -9.09 4.31 -3.60
CA LEU A 32 -8.60 3.30 -2.65
C LEU A 32 -8.52 3.87 -1.22
N GLY A 33 -8.13 5.14 -1.07
CA GLY A 33 -8.16 5.86 0.20
C GLY A 33 -9.57 6.03 0.77
N GLU A 34 -10.54 6.42 -0.06
CA GLU A 34 -11.95 6.56 0.35
C GLU A 34 -12.59 5.19 0.64
N LEU A 35 -12.21 4.12 -0.07
CA LEU A 35 -12.58 2.75 0.33
C LEU A 35 -12.02 2.40 1.70
N ALA A 36 -10.77 2.78 2.01
CA ALA A 36 -10.20 2.52 3.33
C ALA A 36 -11.02 3.24 4.42
N ARG A 37 -11.42 4.49 4.18
CA ARG A 37 -12.32 5.22 5.09
C ARG A 37 -13.68 4.54 5.21
N ALA A 38 -14.25 4.07 4.10
CA ALA A 38 -15.49 3.31 4.09
C ALA A 38 -15.39 2.02 4.91
N LEU A 39 -14.20 1.42 5.06
CA LEU A 39 -13.99 0.25 5.92
C LEU A 39 -13.79 0.58 7.42
N GLY A 40 -13.67 1.86 7.78
CA GLY A 40 -13.40 2.28 9.14
C GLY A 40 -11.93 2.57 9.42
N TRP A 41 -11.13 2.88 8.39
CA TRP A 41 -9.77 3.41 8.55
C TRP A 41 -9.78 4.94 8.44
N PRO A 42 -10.06 5.69 9.53
CA PRO A 42 -10.09 7.14 9.48
C PRO A 42 -8.69 7.72 9.25
N ALA A 43 -8.63 8.93 8.71
CA ALA A 43 -7.42 9.73 8.73
C ALA A 43 -7.00 9.95 10.20
N THR A 44 -5.75 9.64 10.52
CA THR A 44 -5.21 9.76 11.87
C THR A 44 -3.92 10.57 11.84
N ALA A 45 -3.76 11.48 12.80
CA ALA A 45 -2.49 12.16 13.07
C ALA A 45 -1.53 11.27 13.88
N THR A 46 -2.00 10.12 14.39
CA THR A 46 -1.21 9.17 15.15
C THR A 46 -0.87 7.94 14.30
N LEU A 47 0.42 7.70 14.10
CA LEU A 47 0.93 6.51 13.39
C LEU A 47 0.96 5.24 14.24
N VAL A 48 0.80 5.39 15.55
CA VAL A 48 0.98 4.32 16.54
C VAL A 48 -0.37 3.94 17.12
N ASP A 49 -0.59 2.65 17.27
CA ASP A 49 -1.83 2.05 17.75
C ASP A 49 -2.34 2.71 19.04
N GLY A 50 -3.50 3.37 18.91
CA GLY A 50 -4.50 3.47 19.97
C GLY A 50 -5.50 2.33 19.85
N ASP A 51 -6.61 2.41 20.60
CA ASP A 51 -7.69 1.43 20.51
C ASP A 51 -8.16 1.23 19.06
N PRO A 52 -8.60 0.02 18.69
CA PRO A 52 -9.18 -0.21 17.38
C PRO A 52 -10.32 0.80 17.17
N PRO A 53 -10.39 1.43 15.99
CA PRO A 53 -11.46 2.39 15.74
C PRO A 53 -12.79 1.65 15.84
N ALA A 54 -13.77 2.28 16.48
CA ALA A 54 -15.14 1.79 16.46
C ALA A 54 -15.61 1.63 15.01
N ALA A 55 -16.59 0.76 14.79
CA ALA A 55 -17.21 0.60 13.48
C ALA A 55 -17.62 1.99 12.94
N PRO A 56 -17.36 2.28 11.65
CA PRO A 56 -17.65 3.59 11.10
C PRO A 56 -19.16 3.86 11.13
N ASP A 57 -19.53 5.11 11.40
CA ASP A 57 -20.91 5.59 11.25
C ASP A 57 -21.44 5.18 9.85
N PRO A 58 -22.58 4.47 9.75
CA PRO A 58 -23.14 4.02 8.48
C PRO A 58 -23.28 5.14 7.44
N ARG A 59 -23.61 6.37 7.86
CA ARG A 59 -23.73 7.52 6.95
C ARG A 59 -22.38 7.94 6.38
N GLN A 60 -21.35 8.00 7.22
CA GLN A 60 -19.99 8.32 6.80
C GLN A 60 -19.44 7.23 5.88
N ALA A 61 -19.68 5.96 6.21
CA ALA A 61 -19.25 4.85 5.38
C ALA A 61 -19.96 4.83 4.01
N GLY A 62 -21.25 5.15 3.97
CA GLY A 62 -22.00 5.30 2.72
C GLY A 62 -21.44 6.44 1.86
N ARG A 63 -21.18 7.60 2.46
CA ARG A 63 -20.55 8.75 1.78
C ARG A 63 -19.17 8.39 1.22
N ALA A 64 -18.31 7.75 2.02
CA ALA A 64 -16.98 7.32 1.58
C ALA A 64 -17.05 6.28 0.45
N THR A 65 -18.03 5.35 0.51
CA THR A 65 -18.28 4.38 -0.58
C THR A 65 -18.68 5.10 -1.88
N LEU A 66 -19.53 6.12 -1.80
CA LEU A 66 -19.90 6.93 -2.96
C LEU A 66 -18.71 7.72 -3.52
N TRP A 67 -17.91 8.36 -2.67
CA TRP A 67 -16.71 9.07 -3.11
C TRP A 67 -15.69 8.13 -3.76
N ALA A 68 -15.49 6.94 -3.19
CA ALA A 68 -14.67 5.91 -3.80
C ALA A 68 -15.15 5.54 -5.20
N ALA A 69 -16.46 5.34 -5.36
CA ALA A 69 -17.07 5.02 -6.64
C ALA A 69 -16.88 6.15 -7.68
N LEU A 70 -17.14 7.40 -7.28
CA LEU A 70 -16.98 8.57 -8.15
C LEU A 70 -15.52 8.76 -8.56
N CYS A 71 -14.57 8.64 -7.63
CA CYS A 71 -13.15 8.72 -7.92
C CYS A 71 -12.67 7.59 -8.84
N ALA A 72 -13.13 6.34 -8.61
CA ALA A 72 -12.81 5.23 -9.49
C ALA A 72 -13.41 5.42 -10.89
N GLY A 73 -14.69 5.81 -10.99
CA GLY A 73 -15.34 6.10 -12.27
C GLY A 73 -14.63 7.22 -13.03
N ALA A 74 -14.29 8.31 -12.35
CA ALA A 74 -13.51 9.41 -12.92
C ALA A 74 -12.10 8.96 -13.35
N ALA A 75 -11.45 8.08 -12.58
CA ALA A 75 -10.16 7.51 -12.96
C ALA A 75 -10.25 6.70 -14.26
N LEU A 76 -11.28 5.86 -14.38
CA LEU A 76 -11.52 5.02 -15.55
C LEU A 76 -11.91 5.83 -16.79
N LEU A 77 -12.66 6.91 -16.61
CA LEU A 77 -12.99 7.88 -17.66
C LEU A 77 -11.76 8.69 -18.09
N ALA A 78 -10.87 9.02 -17.16
CA ALA A 78 -9.64 9.76 -17.45
C ALA A 78 -8.66 8.91 -18.26
N HIS A 79 -8.42 7.64 -17.89
CA HIS A 79 -7.51 6.78 -18.63
C HIS A 79 -7.72 5.28 -18.35
N PRO A 80 -7.66 4.39 -19.37
CA PRO A 80 -7.87 2.94 -19.19
C PRO A 80 -6.83 2.26 -18.28
N ILE A 81 -5.67 2.86 -18.08
CA ILE A 81 -4.64 2.39 -17.13
C ILE A 81 -5.14 2.32 -15.67
N ALA A 82 -6.20 3.06 -15.35
CA ALA A 82 -6.83 2.98 -14.04
C ALA A 82 -7.41 1.58 -13.76
N LEU A 83 -7.86 0.85 -14.79
CA LEU A 83 -8.47 -0.48 -14.61
C LEU A 83 -7.52 -1.49 -13.94
N PRO A 84 -6.33 -1.79 -14.49
CA PRO A 84 -5.39 -2.67 -13.83
C PRO A 84 -4.93 -2.14 -12.46
N THR A 85 -4.77 -0.81 -12.30
CA THR A 85 -4.43 -0.19 -11.01
C THR A 85 -5.50 -0.45 -9.95
N LEU A 86 -6.78 -0.24 -10.28
CA LEU A 86 -7.90 -0.48 -9.38
C LEU A 86 -8.11 -1.98 -9.13
N GLY A 87 -7.92 -2.82 -10.14
CA GLY A 87 -8.01 -4.28 -10.02
C GLY A 87 -6.96 -4.84 -9.06
N LEU A 88 -5.68 -4.49 -9.27
CA LEU A 88 -4.59 -4.85 -8.35
C LEU A 88 -4.84 -4.25 -6.96
N GLY A 89 -5.31 -3.00 -6.91
CA GLY A 89 -5.69 -2.32 -5.68
C GLY A 89 -6.72 -3.14 -4.91
N ALA A 90 -7.82 -3.56 -5.55
CA ALA A 90 -8.88 -4.36 -4.93
C ALA A 90 -8.38 -5.70 -4.41
N VAL A 91 -7.52 -6.41 -5.15
CA VAL A 91 -6.90 -7.66 -4.69
C VAL A 91 -6.04 -7.43 -3.46
N VAL A 92 -5.13 -6.45 -3.51
CA VAL A 92 -4.27 -6.10 -2.37
C VAL A 92 -5.10 -5.64 -1.17
N PHE A 93 -6.19 -4.92 -1.40
CA PHE A 93 -7.13 -4.47 -0.39
C PHE A 93 -7.82 -5.64 0.32
N ALA A 94 -8.25 -6.66 -0.44
CA ALA A 94 -8.90 -7.86 0.07
C ALA A 94 -7.98 -8.71 0.96
N ILE A 95 -6.68 -8.76 0.66
CA ILE A 95 -5.71 -9.54 1.47
C ILE A 95 -5.14 -8.76 2.65
N THR A 96 -5.16 -7.42 2.62
CA THR A 96 -4.53 -6.58 3.66
C THR A 96 -5.52 -5.88 4.58
N LEU A 97 -6.46 -5.11 4.03
CA LEU A 97 -7.32 -4.20 4.81
C LEU A 97 -8.64 -4.84 5.22
N ILE A 98 -9.32 -5.57 4.33
CA ILE A 98 -10.60 -6.22 4.65
C ILE A 98 -10.49 -7.14 5.88
N PRO A 99 -9.47 -8.02 6.00
CA PRO A 99 -9.38 -8.95 7.13
C PRO A 99 -9.12 -8.27 8.47
N ARG A 100 -8.66 -7.00 8.44
CA ARG A 100 -8.30 -6.22 9.62
C ARG A 100 -9.30 -5.09 9.89
N ALA A 101 -10.30 -4.92 9.02
CA ALA A 101 -11.22 -3.81 9.09
C ALA A 101 -12.12 -3.91 10.34
N PRO A 102 -12.44 -2.78 10.99
CA PRO A 102 -13.47 -2.74 12.04
C PRO A 102 -14.87 -3.13 11.55
N THR A 103 -15.10 -3.02 10.25
CA THR A 103 -16.36 -3.37 9.60
C THR A 103 -16.43 -4.89 9.37
N PRO A 104 -17.60 -5.55 9.58
CA PRO A 104 -17.78 -6.95 9.22
C PRO A 104 -17.40 -7.24 7.76
N TRP A 105 -16.71 -8.36 7.51
CA TRP A 105 -16.13 -8.67 6.19
C TRP A 105 -17.15 -8.65 5.04
N ARG A 106 -18.40 -9.10 5.30
CA ARG A 106 -19.49 -9.08 4.31
C ARG A 106 -19.84 -7.65 3.88
N SER A 107 -19.96 -6.76 4.87
CA SER A 107 -20.25 -5.34 4.62
C SER A 107 -19.06 -4.63 3.96
N ALA A 108 -17.83 -4.99 4.35
CA ALA A 108 -16.63 -4.49 3.70
C ALA A 108 -16.56 -4.88 2.22
N LEU A 109 -16.79 -6.16 1.92
CA LEU A 109 -16.83 -6.68 0.55
C LEU A 109 -17.98 -6.05 -0.25
N ALA A 110 -19.18 -5.96 0.33
CA ALA A 110 -20.33 -5.31 -0.31
C ALA A 110 -20.03 -3.86 -0.69
N ARG A 111 -19.37 -3.08 0.18
CA ARG A 111 -18.96 -1.70 -0.13
C ARG A 111 -17.97 -1.65 -1.29
N CYS A 112 -17.00 -2.56 -1.34
CA CYS A 112 -16.05 -2.64 -2.46
C CYS A 112 -16.77 -2.99 -3.77
N ILE A 113 -17.70 -3.96 -3.75
CA ILE A 113 -18.49 -4.35 -4.91
C ILE A 113 -19.37 -3.21 -5.38
N VAL A 114 -20.12 -2.56 -4.48
CA VAL A 114 -20.98 -1.42 -4.81
C VAL A 114 -20.18 -0.29 -5.45
N ALA A 115 -19.02 0.07 -4.85
CA ALA A 115 -18.16 1.10 -5.42
C ALA A 115 -17.65 0.72 -6.82
N GLY A 116 -17.22 -0.53 -7.00
CA GLY A 116 -16.78 -1.06 -8.29
C GLY A 116 -17.88 -1.07 -9.35
N CYS A 117 -19.10 -1.50 -8.99
CA CYS A 117 -20.25 -1.50 -9.88
C CYS A 117 -20.62 -0.08 -10.34
N ILE A 118 -20.71 0.87 -9.42
CA ILE A 118 -21.01 2.27 -9.77
C ILE A 118 -19.90 2.84 -10.66
N ALA A 119 -18.63 2.63 -10.31
CA ALA A 119 -17.50 3.08 -11.12
C ALA A 119 -17.52 2.47 -12.53
N GLY A 120 -17.82 1.17 -12.64
CA GLY A 120 -17.97 0.47 -13.91
C GLY A 120 -19.10 1.05 -14.76
N LEU A 121 -20.28 1.27 -14.16
CA LEU A 121 -21.43 1.89 -14.83
C LEU A 121 -21.09 3.29 -15.37
N LEU A 122 -20.36 4.10 -14.61
CA LEU A 122 -19.89 5.41 -15.06
C LEU A 122 -18.90 5.30 -16.23
N ALA A 123 -18.01 4.30 -16.20
CA ALA A 123 -17.02 4.07 -17.24
C ALA A 123 -17.59 3.43 -18.51
N LEU A 124 -18.74 2.74 -18.43
CA LEU A 124 -19.36 2.04 -19.57
C LEU A 124 -19.59 2.95 -20.78
N TRP A 125 -19.94 4.21 -20.54
CA TRP A 125 -20.17 5.20 -21.61
C TRP A 125 -18.97 5.33 -22.55
N TRP A 126 -17.75 5.23 -22.02
CA TRP A 126 -16.51 5.37 -22.78
C TRP A 126 -15.88 4.03 -23.18
N TRP A 127 -15.96 3.02 -22.30
CA TRP A 127 -15.39 1.70 -22.59
C TRP A 127 -16.09 0.96 -23.73
N LEU A 128 -17.42 1.05 -23.80
CA LEU A 128 -18.17 0.32 -24.81
C LEU A 128 -17.77 0.75 -26.25
N PRO A 129 -17.62 2.05 -26.56
CA PRO A 129 -17.01 2.50 -27.81
C PRO A 129 -15.55 2.03 -28.01
N MET A 130 -14.69 2.12 -26.99
CA MET A 130 -13.29 1.68 -27.10
C MET A 130 -13.17 0.19 -27.47
N LEU A 131 -13.99 -0.66 -26.85
CA LEU A 131 -14.02 -2.10 -27.14
C LEU A 131 -14.46 -2.41 -28.57
N ARG A 132 -15.24 -1.52 -29.20
CA ARG A 132 -15.65 -1.65 -30.61
C ARG A 132 -14.62 -1.10 -31.60
N HIS A 133 -13.72 -0.22 -31.14
CA HIS A 133 -12.67 0.40 -31.94
C HIS A 133 -11.26 -0.12 -31.61
N GLN A 134 -11.13 -1.43 -31.35
CA GLN A 134 -9.84 -2.08 -31.07
C GLN A 134 -8.78 -1.81 -32.15
N ALA A 135 -9.20 -1.67 -33.41
CA ALA A 135 -8.32 -1.37 -34.54
C ALA A 135 -7.64 0.01 -34.47
N TRP A 136 -8.15 0.94 -33.66
CA TRP A 136 -7.57 2.28 -33.47
C TRP A 136 -6.59 2.31 -32.28
N MET A 137 -6.48 1.22 -31.52
CA MET A 137 -5.52 1.09 -30.43
C MET A 137 -4.16 0.69 -30.99
N ALA A 138 -3.33 1.69 -31.24
CA ALA A 138 -1.98 1.47 -31.73
C ALA A 138 -1.09 0.76 -30.69
N SER A 139 -0.29 -0.20 -31.17
CA SER A 139 0.63 -1.01 -30.38
C SER A 139 1.90 -0.22 -30.01
N TYR A 140 1.82 0.63 -29.00
CA TYR A 140 3.00 1.33 -28.45
C TYR A 140 3.37 0.82 -27.04
N GLY A 141 3.37 -0.49 -26.84
CA GLY A 141 3.78 -1.10 -25.57
C GLY A 141 5.20 -0.67 -25.20
N TRP A 142 5.31 0.26 -24.23
CA TRP A 142 6.59 0.69 -23.65
C TRP A 142 6.49 0.58 -22.13
N LEU A 143 7.00 -0.54 -21.62
CA LEU A 143 7.17 -0.82 -20.19
C LEU A 143 8.47 -0.13 -19.70
N HIS A 144 8.71 -0.11 -18.38
CA HIS A 144 9.74 0.77 -17.81
C HIS A 144 11.18 0.32 -18.08
N ALA A 145 11.54 -0.87 -17.59
CA ALA A 145 12.84 -1.50 -17.69
C ALA A 145 12.70 -2.98 -17.33
N SER A 146 13.71 -3.81 -17.60
CA SER A 146 13.68 -5.21 -17.15
C SER A 146 13.74 -5.33 -15.64
N LEU A 147 13.16 -6.41 -15.11
CA LEU A 147 13.22 -6.71 -13.69
C LEU A 147 14.67 -6.80 -13.19
N GLU A 148 15.57 -7.35 -14.02
CA GLU A 148 17.00 -7.39 -13.72
C GLU A 148 17.60 -5.98 -13.56
N ALA A 149 17.30 -5.05 -14.47
CA ALA A 149 17.78 -3.67 -14.34
C ALA A 149 17.18 -2.97 -13.10
N MET A 150 15.88 -3.15 -12.86
CA MET A 150 15.18 -2.55 -11.72
C MET A 150 15.70 -3.06 -10.38
N THR A 151 15.95 -4.38 -10.28
CA THR A 151 16.56 -5.00 -9.10
C THR A 151 17.98 -4.52 -8.89
N ARG A 152 18.79 -4.45 -9.95
CA ARG A 152 20.16 -3.91 -9.89
C ARG A 152 20.20 -2.47 -9.38
N TRP A 153 19.31 -1.60 -9.86
CA TRP A 153 19.22 -0.23 -9.34
C TRP A 153 18.89 -0.21 -7.85
N ALA A 154 17.99 -1.09 -7.40
CA ALA A 154 17.58 -1.17 -6.01
C ALA A 154 18.69 -1.70 -5.10
N THR A 155 19.44 -2.72 -5.54
CA THR A 155 20.49 -3.37 -4.74
C THR A 155 21.82 -2.62 -4.75
N GLU A 156 22.24 -2.11 -5.91
CA GLU A 156 23.56 -1.47 -6.06
C GLU A 156 23.49 0.04 -5.83
N GLY A 157 22.43 0.69 -6.29
CA GLY A 157 22.27 2.15 -6.25
C GLY A 157 21.33 2.66 -5.17
N GLY A 158 20.64 1.77 -4.45
CA GLY A 158 19.57 2.14 -3.53
C GLY A 158 18.40 2.87 -4.20
N ALA A 159 18.25 2.74 -5.53
CA ALA A 159 17.30 3.48 -6.34
C ALA A 159 16.19 2.56 -6.86
N LEU A 160 14.93 2.91 -6.62
CA LEU A 160 13.77 2.13 -7.09
C LEU A 160 13.29 2.56 -8.48
N ALA A 161 13.89 3.59 -9.06
CA ALA A 161 13.57 4.09 -10.39
C ALA A 161 14.82 4.69 -11.04
N GLN A 162 14.83 4.74 -12.38
CA GLN A 162 15.89 5.42 -13.13
C GLN A 162 16.02 6.88 -12.66
N ARG A 163 17.25 7.32 -12.36
CA ARG A 163 17.57 8.68 -11.87
C ARG A 163 16.90 9.07 -10.54
N MET A 164 16.39 8.12 -9.77
CA MET A 164 15.96 8.38 -8.40
C MET A 164 17.18 8.66 -7.51
N PRO A 165 17.18 9.75 -6.71
CA PRO A 165 18.25 9.97 -5.75
C PRO A 165 18.31 8.83 -4.73
N PRO A 166 19.49 8.24 -4.43
CA PRO A 166 19.63 7.10 -3.53
C PRO A 166 18.99 7.33 -2.15
N ALA A 167 19.11 8.54 -1.60
CA ALA A 167 18.52 8.90 -0.31
C ALA A 167 16.99 8.67 -0.28
N VAL A 168 16.29 9.02 -1.36
CA VAL A 168 14.84 8.82 -1.47
C VAL A 168 14.52 7.33 -1.58
N GLY A 169 15.33 6.55 -2.31
CA GLY A 169 15.11 5.13 -2.47
C GLY A 169 15.37 4.33 -1.20
N TYR A 170 16.42 4.65 -0.43
CA TYR A 170 16.64 4.08 0.90
C TYR A 170 15.51 4.42 1.87
N LEU A 171 15.01 5.66 1.87
CA LEU A 171 13.83 6.01 2.68
C LEU A 171 12.60 5.18 2.29
N ALA A 172 12.35 5.01 0.99
CA ALA A 172 11.25 4.17 0.52
C ALA A 172 11.41 2.72 0.97
N LEU A 173 12.62 2.14 0.86
CA LEU A 173 12.93 0.78 1.33
C LEU A 173 12.75 0.62 2.84
N ILE A 174 13.23 1.57 3.64
CA ILE A 174 12.99 1.59 5.10
C ILE A 174 11.48 1.65 5.38
N GLY A 175 10.75 2.49 4.64
CA GLY A 175 9.30 2.57 4.73
C GLY A 175 8.59 1.26 4.44
N LEU A 176 8.98 0.57 3.37
CA LEU A 176 8.47 -0.76 3.03
C LEU A 176 8.73 -1.77 4.15
N ALA A 177 9.94 -1.78 4.71
CA ALA A 177 10.30 -2.64 5.84
C ALA A 177 9.47 -2.32 7.10
N LEU A 178 9.30 -1.03 7.41
CA LEU A 178 8.47 -0.56 8.53
C LEU A 178 7.00 -0.97 8.36
N ALA A 179 6.45 -0.81 7.16
CA ALA A 179 5.10 -1.26 6.85
C ALA A 179 4.96 -2.78 7.05
N ALA A 180 5.94 -3.57 6.59
CA ALA A 180 5.95 -5.04 6.76
C ALA A 180 5.88 -5.43 8.24
N VAL A 181 6.69 -4.81 9.11
CA VAL A 181 6.65 -5.06 10.56
C VAL A 181 5.42 -4.49 11.27
N GLY A 182 4.54 -3.80 10.53
CA GLY A 182 3.24 -3.32 11.03
C GLY A 182 3.24 -1.87 11.51
N ALA A 183 4.20 -1.05 11.11
CA ALA A 183 4.16 0.37 11.37
C ALA A 183 3.02 1.03 10.56
N GLY A 184 1.90 1.32 11.22
CA GLY A 184 0.73 1.95 10.62
C GLY A 184 -0.31 0.95 10.08
N ARG A 185 -1.59 1.28 10.31
CA ARG A 185 -2.73 0.40 10.02
C ARG A 185 -2.94 0.12 8.52
N VAL A 186 -2.73 1.15 7.70
CA VAL A 186 -2.92 1.10 6.23
C VAL A 186 -1.58 0.93 5.50
N ALA A 187 -0.45 1.08 6.19
CA ALA A 187 0.87 1.08 5.58
C ALA A 187 1.20 -0.21 4.82
N ARG A 188 0.75 -1.36 5.33
CA ARG A 188 0.92 -2.66 4.64
C ARG A 188 0.26 -2.69 3.27
N PHE A 189 -0.95 -2.13 3.17
CA PHE A 189 -1.63 -1.99 1.88
C PHE A 189 -0.83 -1.12 0.94
N VAL A 190 -0.42 0.07 1.40
CA VAL A 190 0.36 1.02 0.60
C VAL A 190 1.67 0.40 0.11
N ALA A 191 2.41 -0.25 0.99
CA ALA A 191 3.67 -0.90 0.70
C ALA A 191 3.51 -2.05 -0.31
N LEU A 192 2.57 -2.96 -0.06
CA LEU A 192 2.33 -4.09 -0.94
C LEU A 192 1.80 -3.63 -2.30
N PHE A 193 0.89 -2.65 -2.33
CA PHE A 193 0.37 -2.10 -3.56
C PHE A 193 1.46 -1.37 -4.37
N ALA A 194 2.32 -0.57 -3.72
CA ALA A 194 3.46 0.06 -4.36
C ALA A 194 4.43 -0.97 -4.95
N LEU A 195 4.72 -2.05 -4.22
CA LEU A 195 5.61 -3.11 -4.66
C LEU A 195 5.03 -3.90 -5.84
N VAL A 196 3.75 -4.27 -5.77
CA VAL A 196 3.07 -4.96 -6.88
C VAL A 196 3.05 -4.06 -8.12
N GLN A 197 2.72 -2.78 -7.95
CA GLN A 197 2.79 -1.82 -9.05
C GLN A 197 4.21 -1.76 -9.61
N TRP A 198 5.23 -1.59 -8.76
CA TRP A 198 6.64 -1.55 -9.17
C TRP A 198 7.05 -2.80 -9.95
N LEU A 199 6.71 -3.99 -9.47
CA LEU A 199 6.97 -5.25 -10.19
C LEU A 199 6.26 -5.28 -11.54
N MET A 200 5.02 -4.84 -11.58
CA MET A 200 4.26 -4.79 -12.83
C MET A 200 4.74 -3.69 -13.78
N ALA A 201 5.67 -2.81 -13.40
CA ALA A 201 6.33 -1.91 -14.36
C ALA A 201 7.40 -2.59 -15.21
N ALA A 202 7.87 -3.75 -14.76
CA ALA A 202 8.95 -4.46 -15.42
C ALA A 202 8.49 -5.01 -16.78
N ASP A 203 9.35 -4.91 -17.79
CA ASP A 203 9.00 -5.30 -19.16
C ASP A 203 8.82 -6.83 -19.32
N ASP A 204 9.64 -7.58 -18.61
CA ASP A 204 9.73 -9.04 -18.62
C ASP A 204 8.70 -9.70 -17.72
N VAL A 205 8.20 -9.06 -16.66
CA VAL A 205 7.21 -9.66 -15.73
C VAL A 205 5.93 -10.12 -16.44
N PHE A 206 5.43 -9.33 -17.41
CA PHE A 206 4.27 -9.73 -18.20
C PHE A 206 4.51 -10.99 -19.05
N TRP A 207 5.73 -11.13 -19.57
CA TRP A 207 6.14 -12.28 -20.37
C TRP A 207 6.49 -13.50 -19.51
N LEU A 208 7.14 -13.30 -18.37
CA LEU A 208 7.48 -14.35 -17.41
C LEU A 208 6.22 -14.99 -16.82
N LEU A 209 5.21 -14.18 -16.50
CA LEU A 209 3.91 -14.64 -16.01
C LEU A 209 2.98 -15.15 -17.12
N ARG A 210 3.43 -15.10 -18.38
CA ARG A 210 2.65 -15.48 -19.58
C ARG A 210 1.25 -14.85 -19.61
N LEU A 211 1.16 -13.56 -19.25
CA LEU A 211 -0.13 -12.85 -19.24
C LEU A 211 -0.71 -12.71 -20.66
N ASP A 212 0.12 -12.84 -21.69
CA ASP A 212 -0.26 -13.00 -23.10
C ASP A 212 -1.26 -14.15 -23.31
N ARG A 213 -1.16 -15.23 -22.52
CA ARG A 213 -2.07 -16.38 -22.62
C ARG A 213 -3.44 -16.13 -22.03
N LEU A 214 -3.55 -15.20 -21.08
CA LEU A 214 -4.84 -14.80 -20.49
C LEU A 214 -5.59 -13.84 -21.40
N SER A 215 -4.86 -12.95 -22.07
CA SER A 215 -5.43 -12.06 -23.08
C SER A 215 -4.32 -11.52 -23.99
N GLN A 216 -4.54 -11.59 -25.31
CA GLN A 216 -3.69 -10.89 -26.27
C GLN A 216 -3.64 -9.38 -26.02
N GLY A 217 -4.62 -8.79 -25.33
CA GLY A 217 -4.58 -7.38 -24.95
C GLY A 217 -3.37 -6.99 -24.09
N PHE A 218 -2.79 -7.94 -23.34
CA PHE A 218 -1.61 -7.69 -22.50
C PHE A 218 -0.33 -7.47 -23.32
N THR A 219 -0.25 -7.94 -24.56
CA THR A 219 0.92 -7.66 -25.42
C THR A 219 0.94 -6.22 -25.93
N HIS A 220 -0.18 -5.50 -25.80
CA HIS A 220 -0.36 -4.13 -26.26
C HIS A 220 -0.52 -3.13 -25.10
N ILE A 221 -0.38 -3.60 -23.86
CA ILE A 221 -0.62 -2.74 -22.69
C ILE A 221 0.51 -1.72 -22.53
N GLN A 222 0.15 -0.44 -22.52
CA GLN A 222 1.03 0.65 -22.11
C GLN A 222 0.97 0.78 -20.58
N TYR A 223 1.45 -0.24 -19.87
CA TYR A 223 1.28 -0.29 -18.42
C TYR A 223 2.41 0.43 -17.66
N GLN A 224 1.99 1.22 -16.68
CA GLN A 224 2.68 2.32 -15.98
C GLN A 224 4.08 2.73 -16.45
N ARG A 225 4.14 3.40 -17.60
CA ARG A 225 5.34 4.12 -18.05
C ARG A 225 5.85 5.02 -16.90
N PHE A 226 7.16 4.95 -16.63
CA PHE A 226 7.82 5.71 -15.56
C PHE A 226 7.29 5.48 -14.14
N LEU A 227 6.80 4.26 -13.84
CA LEU A 227 6.36 3.89 -12.49
C LEU A 227 5.23 4.77 -11.95
N ILE A 228 4.37 5.30 -12.84
CA ILE A 228 3.37 6.30 -12.46
C ILE A 228 2.41 5.80 -11.37
N GLY A 229 2.04 4.52 -11.40
CA GLY A 229 1.20 3.87 -10.40
C GLY A 229 1.92 3.58 -9.07
N ALA A 230 3.21 3.24 -9.13
CA ALA A 230 4.03 2.91 -7.96
C ALA A 230 4.55 4.14 -7.19
N LYS A 231 4.86 5.23 -7.90
CA LYS A 231 5.46 6.46 -7.34
C LYS A 231 4.72 7.01 -6.09
N PRO A 232 3.38 7.16 -6.08
CA PRO A 232 2.67 7.65 -4.90
C PRO A 232 2.90 6.74 -3.69
N GLY A 233 2.84 5.42 -3.89
CA GLY A 233 3.06 4.45 -2.82
C GLY A 233 4.50 4.46 -2.29
N LEU A 234 5.49 4.57 -3.17
CA LEU A 234 6.90 4.70 -2.78
C LEU A 234 7.15 5.98 -1.97
N ALA A 235 6.54 7.11 -2.38
CA ALA A 235 6.62 8.36 -1.64
C ALA A 235 5.96 8.28 -0.26
N LEU A 236 4.80 7.62 -0.15
CA LEU A 236 4.14 7.36 1.13
C LEU A 236 4.98 6.45 2.05
N CYS A 237 5.66 5.45 1.50
CA CYS A 237 6.61 4.62 2.24
C CYS A 237 7.80 5.45 2.74
N ALA A 238 8.39 6.30 1.88
CA ALA A 238 9.46 7.21 2.31
C ALA A 238 8.99 8.15 3.43
N GLY A 239 7.76 8.66 3.36
CA GLY A 239 7.15 9.43 4.45
C GLY A 239 6.99 8.63 5.75
N LEU A 240 6.61 7.35 5.66
CA LEU A 240 6.53 6.45 6.82
C LEU A 240 7.90 6.26 7.50
N ALA A 241 8.98 6.18 6.72
CA ALA A 241 10.34 6.06 7.24
C ALA A 241 10.78 7.25 8.10
N VAL A 242 10.23 8.43 7.85
CA VAL A 242 10.48 9.62 8.67
C VAL A 242 9.49 9.70 9.83
N ALA A 243 8.22 9.49 9.54
CA ALA A 243 7.15 9.78 10.48
C ALA A 243 7.01 8.73 11.59
N ALA A 244 7.28 7.45 11.31
CA ALA A 244 7.19 6.39 12.32
C ALA A 244 8.27 6.54 13.43
N PRO A 245 9.57 6.71 13.12
CA PRO A 245 10.59 6.99 14.14
C PRO A 245 10.29 8.25 14.95
N ALA A 246 9.85 9.33 14.31
CA ALA A 246 9.48 10.56 15.00
C ALA A 246 8.30 10.34 15.98
N ALA A 247 7.28 9.60 15.55
CA ALA A 247 6.15 9.26 16.41
C ALA A 247 6.57 8.37 17.60
N TRP A 248 7.46 7.40 17.37
CA TRP A 248 8.01 6.56 18.44
C TRP A 248 8.87 7.35 19.43
N ALA A 249 9.75 8.23 18.95
CA ALA A 249 10.55 9.11 19.79
C ALA A 249 9.69 10.01 20.66
N ARG A 250 8.65 10.64 20.08
CA ARG A 250 7.67 11.43 20.82
C ARG A 250 6.96 10.60 21.88
N ARG A 251 6.52 9.38 21.57
CA ARG A 251 5.86 8.49 22.53
C ARG A 251 6.79 8.10 23.67
N LEU A 252 8.07 7.81 23.38
CA LEU A 252 9.08 7.52 24.39
C LEU A 252 9.33 8.73 25.31
N PHE A 253 9.36 9.94 24.75
CA PHE A 253 9.51 11.17 25.52
C PHE A 253 8.32 11.41 26.45
N LEU A 254 7.09 11.34 25.93
CA LEU A 254 5.87 11.50 26.73
C LEU A 254 5.73 10.42 27.80
N ARG A 255 6.07 9.16 27.48
CA ARG A 255 6.08 8.07 28.48
C ARG A 255 7.16 8.29 29.53
N ARG A 256 8.32 8.85 29.18
CA ARG A 256 9.36 9.21 30.16
C ARG A 256 8.88 10.31 31.10
N GLU A 257 8.16 11.31 30.60
CA GLU A 257 7.59 12.36 31.46
C GLU A 257 6.48 11.83 32.37
N GLN A 258 5.57 11.02 31.84
CA GLN A 258 4.55 10.34 32.64
C GLN A 258 5.20 9.43 33.68
N ASN A 259 6.16 8.60 33.27
CA ASN A 259 6.87 7.74 34.21
C ASN A 259 7.72 8.53 35.19
N ARG A 260 8.28 9.70 34.87
CA ARG A 260 8.88 10.61 35.87
C ARG A 260 7.83 11.08 36.87
N ALA A 261 6.70 11.61 36.41
CA ALA A 261 5.62 12.03 37.30
C ALA A 261 5.11 10.88 38.21
N THR A 262 5.05 9.65 37.70
CA THR A 262 4.65 8.46 38.47
C THR A 262 5.78 7.90 39.34
N SER A 263 7.04 7.95 38.88
CA SER A 263 8.20 7.46 39.64
C SER A 263 8.58 8.38 40.79
N TRP A 264 8.29 9.68 40.73
CA TRP A 264 8.37 10.56 41.90
C TRP A 264 7.32 10.19 42.96
N LYS A 265 6.13 9.75 42.56
CA LYS A 265 5.12 9.20 43.49
C LYS A 265 5.55 7.84 44.05
N PHE A 266 6.16 6.97 43.25
CA PHE A 266 6.68 5.68 43.71
C PHE A 266 7.96 5.79 44.54
N LEU A 267 8.83 6.78 44.30
CA LEU A 267 10.00 7.06 45.14
C LEU A 267 9.59 7.51 46.55
N GLY A 268 8.48 8.26 46.68
CA GLY A 268 7.87 8.55 47.98
C GLY A 268 7.34 7.31 48.70
N ILE A 269 6.87 6.29 47.97
CA ILE A 269 6.38 5.02 48.53
C ILE A 269 7.54 4.04 48.80
N ALA A 270 8.56 4.01 47.93
CA ALA A 270 9.73 3.14 48.04
C ALA A 270 10.71 3.61 49.13
N ALA A 271 10.77 4.92 49.41
CA ALA A 271 11.47 5.45 50.59
C ALA A 271 10.87 4.98 51.92
N ALA A 272 9.65 4.43 51.92
CA ALA A 272 8.99 3.84 53.08
C ALA A 272 9.08 2.30 53.16
N LEU A 273 9.69 1.63 52.16
CA LEU A 273 9.80 0.18 52.12
C LEU A 273 11.21 -0.30 52.53
N PRO A 274 11.32 -1.36 53.36
CA PRO A 274 12.62 -1.91 53.77
C PRO A 274 13.43 -2.42 52.58
N PRO A 275 14.78 -2.29 52.60
CA PRO A 275 15.66 -2.59 51.47
C PRO A 275 15.60 -4.03 50.95
N ALA A 276 15.14 -4.98 51.77
CA ALA A 276 14.96 -6.38 51.37
C ALA A 276 13.89 -6.59 50.28
N PHE A 277 12.86 -5.74 50.23
CA PHE A 277 11.79 -5.85 49.21
C PHE A 277 12.19 -5.29 47.84
N ALA A 278 13.12 -4.33 47.80
CA ALA A 278 13.57 -3.69 46.56
C ALA A 278 14.34 -4.65 45.64
N CYS A 279 15.19 -5.51 46.21
CA CYS A 279 15.98 -6.50 45.45
C CYS A 279 15.10 -7.62 44.85
N ALA A 280 14.07 -8.08 45.56
CA ALA A 280 13.14 -9.08 45.05
C ALA A 280 12.29 -8.53 43.89
N ALA A 281 11.81 -7.29 44.02
CA ALA A 281 11.02 -6.63 42.97
C ALA A 281 11.84 -6.35 41.69
N ALA A 282 13.10 -5.94 41.83
CA ALA A 282 14.00 -5.73 40.68
C ALA A 282 14.26 -7.03 39.91
N SER A 283 14.42 -8.15 40.62
CA SER A 283 14.67 -9.46 40.02
C SER A 283 13.44 -9.99 39.25
N LEU A 284 12.24 -9.82 39.81
CA LEU A 284 10.98 -10.15 39.14
C LEU A 284 10.73 -9.28 37.90
N TRP A 285 11.06 -7.99 37.99
CA TRP A 285 10.90 -7.07 36.87
C TRP A 285 11.82 -7.41 35.69
N LEU A 286 13.08 -7.76 35.97
CA LEU A 286 14.04 -8.18 34.93
C LEU A 286 13.57 -9.46 34.22
N GLY A 287 13.05 -10.44 34.97
CA GLY A 287 12.50 -11.68 34.41
C GLY A 287 11.31 -11.44 33.47
N CYS A 288 10.40 -10.54 33.84
CA CYS A 288 9.26 -10.16 33.00
C CYS A 288 9.70 -9.47 31.69
N VAL A 289 10.73 -8.61 31.75
CA VAL A 289 11.25 -7.91 30.55
C VAL A 289 11.87 -8.89 29.56
N VAL A 290 12.64 -9.87 30.03
CA VAL A 290 13.25 -10.91 29.18
C VAL A 290 12.19 -11.77 28.50
N LEU A 291 11.16 -12.20 29.23
CA LEU A 291 10.04 -12.97 28.69
C LEU A 291 9.28 -12.23 27.58
N VAL A 292 9.04 -10.92 27.75
CA VAL A 292 8.37 -10.09 26.74
C VAL A 292 9.23 -9.96 25.47
N LEU A 293 10.55 -9.78 25.60
CA LEU A 293 11.48 -9.70 24.47
C LEU A 293 11.54 -11.01 23.66
N VAL A 294 11.59 -12.15 24.34
CA VAL A 294 11.58 -13.48 23.70
C VAL A 294 10.28 -13.71 22.93
N ALA A 295 9.13 -13.36 23.53
CA ALA A 295 7.83 -13.49 22.87
C ALA A 295 7.69 -12.59 21.62
N LEU A 296 8.28 -11.39 21.65
CA LEU A 296 8.30 -10.45 20.53
C LEU A 296 9.13 -10.96 19.35
N LEU A 297 10.32 -11.52 19.64
CA LEU A 297 11.19 -12.14 18.63
C LEU A 297 10.53 -13.37 17.97
N ALA A 298 9.84 -14.21 18.75
CA ALA A 298 9.10 -15.34 18.22
C ALA A 298 7.95 -14.90 17.28
N ARG A 299 7.21 -13.85 17.64
CA ARG A 299 6.15 -13.26 16.79
C ARG A 299 6.69 -12.67 15.48
N LEU A 300 7.84 -12.00 15.52
CA LEU A 300 8.50 -11.47 14.33
C LEU A 300 8.91 -12.59 13.37
N ARG A 301 9.46 -13.68 13.89
CA ARG A 301 9.84 -14.85 13.07
C ARG A 301 8.63 -15.51 12.41
N ALA A 302 7.53 -15.70 13.15
CA ALA A 302 6.29 -16.25 12.59
C ALA A 302 5.65 -15.33 11.54
N MET A 303 5.69 -14.00 11.74
CA MET A 303 5.16 -13.02 10.79
C MET A 303 5.98 -12.88 9.50
N LEU A 304 7.26 -13.25 9.47
CA LEU A 304 8.08 -13.20 8.26
C LEU A 304 7.96 -14.48 7.42
N VAL A 305 7.87 -15.65 8.07
CA VAL A 305 7.88 -16.94 7.36
C VAL A 305 6.52 -17.28 6.75
N ILE A 306 5.41 -16.99 7.44
CA ILE A 306 4.06 -17.39 7.01
C ILE A 306 3.57 -16.63 5.76
N PRO A 307 3.71 -15.29 5.63
CA PRO A 307 3.20 -14.59 4.45
C PRO A 307 4.07 -14.81 3.21
N ILE A 308 5.38 -15.08 3.34
CA ILE A 308 6.23 -15.37 2.17
C ILE A 308 5.84 -16.72 1.55
N VAL A 309 5.64 -17.75 2.39
CA VAL A 309 5.19 -19.08 1.94
C VAL A 309 3.73 -19.04 1.48
N GLY A 310 2.86 -18.30 2.18
CA GLY A 310 1.45 -18.13 1.82
C GLY A 310 1.24 -17.34 0.53
N LEU A 311 2.05 -16.32 0.26
CA LEU A 311 2.00 -15.57 -0.99
C LEU A 311 2.49 -16.43 -2.17
N ALA A 312 3.58 -17.19 -1.98
CA ALA A 312 4.07 -18.12 -2.99
C ALA A 312 3.04 -19.21 -3.34
N LEU A 313 2.40 -19.81 -2.33
CA LEU A 313 1.38 -20.85 -2.52
C LEU A 313 0.03 -20.30 -3.01
N GLY A 314 -0.36 -19.10 -2.59
CA GLY A 314 -1.58 -18.43 -3.02
C GLY A 314 -1.52 -18.00 -4.48
N VAL A 315 -0.36 -17.48 -4.91
CA VAL A 315 -0.10 -17.15 -6.31
C VAL A 315 -0.09 -18.42 -7.17
N ALA A 316 0.61 -19.47 -6.73
CA ALA A 316 0.62 -20.76 -7.44
C ALA A 316 -0.78 -21.39 -7.56
N SER A 317 -1.58 -21.38 -6.49
CA SER A 317 -2.94 -21.94 -6.48
C SER A 317 -3.91 -21.14 -7.35
N LEU A 318 -3.81 -19.80 -7.36
CA LEU A 318 -4.62 -18.94 -8.21
C LEU A 318 -4.35 -19.21 -9.71
N PHE A 319 -3.10 -19.50 -10.06
CA PHE A 319 -2.72 -19.87 -11.44
C PHE A 319 -3.19 -21.26 -11.84
N VAL A 320 -3.21 -22.24 -10.93
CA VAL A 320 -3.76 -23.58 -11.20
C VAL A 320 -5.27 -23.52 -11.43
N VAL A 321 -6.01 -22.78 -10.61
CA VAL A 321 -7.48 -22.66 -10.75
C VAL A 321 -7.87 -21.92 -12.04
N LEU A 322 -7.12 -20.88 -12.42
CA LEU A 322 -7.37 -20.14 -13.67
C LEU A 322 -6.92 -20.90 -14.93
N GLY A 323 -5.89 -21.75 -14.82
CA GLY A 323 -5.42 -22.60 -15.92
C GLY A 323 -6.34 -23.79 -16.24
N VAL A 324 -7.06 -24.32 -15.24
CA VAL A 324 -8.03 -25.42 -15.44
C VAL A 324 -9.37 -24.91 -15.99
N ALA A 325 -9.70 -23.64 -15.79
CA ALA A 325 -10.94 -23.04 -16.31
C ALA A 325 -10.85 -22.56 -17.77
N SER A 326 -9.70 -22.69 -18.42
CA SER A 326 -9.42 -22.19 -19.77
C SER A 326 -9.02 -23.27 -20.78
N GLY A 327 -9.12 -24.56 -20.41
CA GLY A 327 -9.06 -25.71 -21.31
C GLY A 327 -10.41 -26.41 -21.38
#